data_AF-A0A1R3RBZ7-F1
#
_entry.id   AF-A0A1R3RBZ7-F1
#
_cell.length_a   1.000
_cell.length_b   1.000
_cell.length_c   1.000
_cell.angle_alpha   90.00
_cell.angle_beta   90.00
_cell.angle_gamma   90.00
#
_symmetry.space_group_name_H-M   'P 1'
#
loop_
_entity.id
_entity.type
_entity.pdbx_description
1 polymer ?
#
loop_
_entity_poly.entity_id
_entity_poly.type
_entity_poly.pdbx_seq_one_letter_code
_entity_poly.pdbx_strand_id
1 'polypeptide(L)'
;MESLHITQTLASLEPYMPAPLPGHCCSARTTLYVAKHGVNQQSQVEVLDAFERDRRVVTWLLEDRTQLGAMGDGWETLVDPTLLTIVPVHGNHFNMMREPHVREWVDELRAFYFD
;
A
#
# COMPACT_ATOMS: atom_id res chain seq x y z
N MET A 1 -12.21 -14.26 21.66
CA MET A 1 -11.03 -13.54 22.19
C MET A 1 -9.93 -13.75 21.15
N GLU A 2 -10.00 -13.00 20.06
CA GLU A 2 -9.17 -13.23 18.86
C GLU A 2 -8.43 -11.95 18.48
N SER A 3 -7.13 -12.12 18.22
CA SER A 3 -6.16 -11.23 17.55
C SER A 3 -5.76 -9.90 18.21
N LEU A 4 -4.87 -10.00 19.21
CA LEU A 4 -4.15 -8.87 19.83
C LEU A 4 -3.09 -8.19 18.92
N HIS A 5 -2.66 -8.82 17.83
CA HIS A 5 -1.45 -8.37 17.12
C HIS A 5 -1.73 -7.37 15.97
N ILE A 6 -2.83 -7.53 15.23
CA ILE A 6 -3.21 -6.55 14.19
C ILE A 6 -3.74 -5.26 14.84
N THR A 7 -4.45 -5.42 15.96
CA THR A 7 -5.07 -4.33 16.70
C THR A 7 -4.05 -3.38 17.33
N GLN A 8 -2.92 -3.88 17.85
CA GLN A 8 -1.93 -3.00 18.49
C GLN A 8 -1.17 -2.12 17.50
N THR A 9 -0.79 -2.62 16.32
CA THR A 9 -0.16 -1.80 15.28
C THR A 9 -1.13 -0.72 14.79
N LEU A 10 -2.39 -1.06 14.53
CA LEU A 10 -3.40 -0.08 14.11
C LEU A 10 -3.66 0.96 15.20
N ALA A 11 -3.78 0.55 16.46
CA ALA A 11 -3.96 1.47 17.59
C ALA A 11 -2.76 2.43 17.73
N SER A 12 -1.53 1.97 17.49
CA SER A 12 -0.34 2.83 17.55
C SER A 12 -0.29 3.89 16.45
N LEU A 13 -0.98 3.65 15.33
CA LEU A 13 -1.06 4.57 14.19
C LEU A 13 -2.25 5.53 14.28
N GLU A 14 -3.19 5.34 15.21
CA GLU A 14 -4.36 6.21 15.37
C GLU A 14 -4.03 7.71 15.52
N PRO A 15 -2.99 8.13 16.28
CA PRO A 15 -2.64 9.55 16.40
C PRO A 15 -1.77 10.06 15.24
N TYR A 16 -1.38 9.21 14.29
CA TYR A 16 -0.47 9.60 13.22
C TYR A 16 -1.14 10.56 12.25
N MET A 17 -0.53 11.72 12.04
CA MET A 17 -0.92 12.68 11.02
C MET A 17 0.16 12.73 9.94
N PRO A 18 -0.11 12.23 8.71
CA PRO A 18 0.83 12.30 7.62
C PRO A 18 1.23 13.76 7.32
N ALA A 19 2.53 13.99 7.10
CA ALA A 19 3.05 15.28 6.67
C ALA A 19 3.94 15.09 5.44
N PRO A 20 3.99 16.06 4.51
CA PRO A 20 4.85 15.96 3.34
C PRO A 20 6.34 15.85 3.72
N LEU A 21 7.09 15.08 2.95
CA LEU A 21 8.54 15.01 3.10
C LEU A 21 9.19 16.37 2.79
N PRO A 22 10.26 16.77 3.52
CA PRO A 22 10.93 18.03 3.26
C PRO A 22 11.52 18.09 1.84
N GLY A 23 11.08 19.05 1.03
CA GLY A 23 11.49 19.21 -0.37
C GLY A 23 12.86 19.85 -0.58
N HIS A 24 13.87 19.53 0.24
CA HIS A 24 15.18 20.20 0.17
C HIS A 24 16.17 19.38 -0.67
N CYS A 25 16.58 19.90 -1.85
CA CYS A 25 17.64 19.47 -2.79
C CYS A 25 17.79 17.98 -3.19
N CYS A 26 17.15 17.06 -2.49
CA CYS A 26 17.40 15.63 -2.53
C CYS A 26 16.08 14.87 -2.30
N SER A 27 15.03 15.20 -3.05
CA SER A 27 13.80 14.41 -3.06
C SER A 27 14.14 12.95 -3.39
N ALA A 28 13.69 12.02 -2.54
CA ALA A 28 13.90 10.60 -2.78
C ALA A 28 13.03 10.12 -3.95
N ARG A 29 13.64 9.36 -4.88
CA ARG A 29 12.88 8.58 -5.86
C ARG A 29 12.00 7.58 -5.11
N THR A 30 10.72 7.54 -5.46
CA THR A 30 9.73 6.71 -4.77
C THR A 30 9.03 5.81 -5.78
N THR A 31 9.10 4.50 -5.57
CA THR A 31 8.34 3.51 -6.33
C THR A 31 7.25 2.90 -5.45
N LEU A 32 5.99 3.07 -5.83
CA LEU A 32 4.84 2.50 -5.16
C LEU A 32 4.30 1.30 -5.95
N TYR A 33 4.48 0.10 -5.43
CA TYR A 33 3.88 -1.11 -5.97
C TYR A 33 2.48 -1.31 -5.41
N VAL A 34 1.49 -1.39 -6.29
CA VAL A 34 0.08 -1.42 -5.91
C VAL A 34 -0.57 -2.72 -6.36
N ALA A 35 -1.00 -3.54 -5.41
CA ALA A 35 -1.79 -4.74 -5.70
C ALA A 35 -3.11 -4.38 -6.41
N LYS A 36 -3.42 -5.09 -7.50
CA LYS A 36 -4.67 -4.89 -8.24
C LYS A 36 -5.88 -5.49 -7.52
N HIS A 37 -5.70 -6.62 -6.86
CA HIS A 37 -6.79 -7.39 -6.28
C HIS A 37 -6.86 -7.24 -4.77
N GLY A 38 -8.07 -7.19 -4.25
CA GLY A 38 -8.36 -7.35 -2.85
C GLY A 38 -8.17 -8.81 -2.41
N VAL A 39 -8.12 -9.00 -1.10
CA VAL A 39 -8.07 -10.33 -0.48
C VAL A 39 -9.44 -11.00 -0.54
N ASN A 40 -10.52 -10.21 -0.53
CA ASN A 40 -11.87 -10.74 -0.52
C ASN A 40 -12.35 -11.02 -1.96
N GLN A 41 -11.85 -12.10 -2.55
CA GLN A 41 -12.34 -12.59 -3.86
C GLN A 41 -13.64 -13.38 -3.76
N GLN A 42 -14.24 -13.47 -2.56
CA GLN A 42 -15.47 -14.21 -2.31
C GLN A 42 -16.58 -13.23 -1.92
N SER A 43 -17.50 -13.01 -2.86
CA SER A 43 -18.62 -12.06 -2.82
C SER A 43 -19.67 -12.30 -1.72
N GLN A 44 -19.38 -13.09 -0.67
CA GLN A 44 -20.38 -13.61 0.27
C GLN A 44 -19.94 -13.69 1.73
N VAL A 45 -18.78 -13.15 2.11
CA VAL A 45 -18.51 -12.97 3.55
C VAL A 45 -19.18 -11.66 3.96
N GLU A 46 -20.28 -11.76 4.70
CA GLU A 46 -20.85 -10.62 5.43
C GLU A 46 -19.69 -9.98 6.19
N VAL A 47 -19.35 -8.75 5.82
CA VAL A 47 -18.40 -7.94 6.57
C VAL A 47 -19.04 -7.81 7.94
N LEU A 48 -18.57 -8.64 8.89
CA LEU A 48 -18.89 -8.54 10.31
C LEU A 48 -18.92 -7.07 10.65
N ASP A 49 -19.91 -6.68 11.44
CA ASP A 49 -20.31 -5.33 11.84
C ASP A 49 -19.16 -4.57 12.54
N ALA A 50 -18.07 -4.42 11.81
CA ALA A 50 -16.86 -3.72 12.15
C ALA A 50 -17.25 -2.26 12.00
N PHE A 51 -17.02 -1.50 13.06
CA PHE A 51 -17.25 -0.07 13.09
C PHE A 51 -16.78 0.54 11.76
N GLU A 52 -17.52 1.50 11.19
CA GLU A 52 -17.18 2.10 9.89
C GLU A 52 -15.70 2.52 9.76
N ARG A 53 -15.10 2.88 10.91
CA ARG A 53 -13.67 3.14 11.08
C ARG A 53 -12.81 1.94 10.66
N ASP A 54 -13.06 0.76 11.20
CA ASP A 54 -12.32 -0.46 10.91
C ASP A 54 -12.52 -0.86 9.45
N ARG A 55 -13.74 -0.69 8.91
CA ARG A 55 -14.01 -0.91 7.49
C ARG A 55 -13.11 -0.05 6.61
N ARG A 56 -13.04 1.27 6.85
CA ARG A 56 -12.16 2.18 6.08
C ARG A 56 -10.69 1.77 6.14
N VAL A 57 -10.23 1.31 7.29
CA VAL A 57 -8.83 0.88 7.50
C VAL A 57 -8.51 -0.41 6.74
N VAL A 58 -9.49 -1.27 6.47
CA VAL A 58 -9.26 -2.55 5.78
C VAL A 58 -9.73 -2.58 4.32
N THR A 59 -10.54 -1.61 3.87
CA THR A 59 -11.07 -1.57 2.49
C THR A 59 -9.96 -1.66 1.45
N TRP A 60 -8.82 -0.97 1.64
CA TRP A 60 -7.70 -1.00 0.71
C TRP A 60 -7.08 -2.40 0.52
N LEU A 61 -7.24 -3.28 1.52
CA LEU A 61 -6.74 -4.66 1.53
C LEU A 61 -7.80 -5.63 1.00
N LEU A 62 -9.08 -5.36 1.25
CA LEU A 62 -10.17 -6.29 0.96
C LEU A 62 -10.71 -6.16 -0.46
N GLU A 63 -10.75 -4.96 -1.03
CA GLU A 63 -11.40 -4.68 -2.31
C GLU A 63 -10.38 -4.53 -3.45
N ASP A 64 -10.81 -4.87 -4.67
CA ASP A 64 -10.03 -4.65 -5.89
C ASP A 64 -9.87 -3.15 -6.16
N ARG A 65 -8.69 -2.76 -6.64
CA ARG A 65 -8.41 -1.36 -7.00
C ARG A 65 -8.84 -1.08 -8.42
N THR A 66 -9.79 -0.15 -8.59
CA THR A 66 -10.40 0.18 -9.88
C THR A 66 -9.77 1.39 -10.57
N GLN A 67 -9.03 2.24 -9.85
CA GLN A 67 -8.40 3.47 -10.37
C GLN A 67 -6.86 3.41 -10.38
N LEU A 68 -6.31 2.26 -10.75
CA LEU A 68 -4.87 2.04 -10.77
C LEU A 68 -4.18 2.94 -11.81
N GLY A 69 -3.29 3.81 -11.35
CA GLY A 69 -2.34 4.55 -12.20
C GLY A 69 -2.66 6.01 -12.51
N ALA A 70 -3.78 6.57 -12.01
CA ALA A 70 -4.09 8.00 -12.18
C ALA A 70 -3.74 8.86 -10.95
N MET A 71 -3.78 8.27 -9.75
CA MET A 71 -3.45 8.92 -8.49
C MET A 71 -2.68 7.94 -7.61
N GLY A 72 -1.72 8.43 -6.81
CA GLY A 72 -0.95 7.63 -5.89
C GLY A 72 -1.67 7.36 -4.58
N ASP A 73 -3.01 7.34 -4.57
CA ASP A 73 -3.83 7.17 -3.37
C ASP A 73 -3.40 8.11 -2.21
N GLY A 74 -3.03 9.36 -2.55
CA GLY A 74 -2.59 10.38 -1.61
C GLY A 74 -1.07 10.48 -1.43
N TRP A 75 -0.29 9.51 -1.93
CA TRP A 75 1.18 9.56 -1.87
C TRP A 75 1.76 10.76 -2.62
N GLU A 76 1.12 11.22 -3.69
CA GLU A 76 1.49 12.42 -4.45
C GLU A 76 1.47 13.72 -3.62
N THR A 77 0.79 13.70 -2.46
CA THR A 77 0.76 14.84 -1.53
C THR A 77 1.86 14.75 -0.47
N LEU A 78 2.50 13.58 -0.33
CA LEU A 78 3.48 13.28 0.71
C LEU A 78 4.92 13.22 0.18
N VAL A 79 5.10 12.77 -1.06
CA VAL A 79 6.40 12.68 -1.73
C VAL A 79 6.44 13.60 -2.96
N ASP A 80 7.62 13.75 -3.55
CA ASP A 80 7.78 14.50 -4.80
C ASP A 80 7.01 13.79 -5.93
N PRO A 81 5.92 14.37 -6.46
CA PRO A 81 5.10 13.71 -7.48
C PRO A 81 5.85 13.54 -8.81
N THR A 82 6.90 14.33 -9.05
CA THR A 82 7.72 14.20 -10.27
C THR A 82 8.67 13.00 -10.21
N LEU A 83 8.90 12.46 -9.01
CA LEU A 83 9.77 11.30 -8.74
C LEU A 83 8.99 10.09 -8.21
N LEU A 84 7.66 10.15 -8.21
CA LEU A 84 6.77 9.06 -7.82
C LEU A 84 6.43 8.19 -9.04
N THR A 85 6.81 6.93 -8.98
CA THR A 85 6.41 5.91 -9.97
C THR A 85 5.40 4.96 -9.34
N ILE A 86 4.25 4.79 -9.96
CA ILE A 86 3.19 3.88 -9.49
C ILE A 86 3.17 2.65 -10.41
N VAL A 87 3.40 1.48 -9.84
CA VAL A 87 3.48 0.21 -10.58
C VAL A 87 2.34 -0.71 -10.13
N PRO A 88 1.31 -0.92 -10.96
CA PRO A 88 0.22 -1.81 -10.60
C PRO A 88 0.61 -3.28 -10.82
N VAL A 89 0.56 -4.08 -9.76
CA VAL A 89 1.01 -5.48 -9.71
C VAL A 89 -0.18 -6.42 -9.70
N HIS A 90 -0.22 -7.36 -10.65
CA HIS A 90 -1.27 -8.36 -10.70
C HIS A 90 -1.19 -9.28 -9.48
N GLY A 91 -2.28 -9.36 -8.72
CA GLY A 91 -2.28 -10.05 -7.44
C GLY A 91 -2.86 -9.19 -6.32
N ASN A 92 -2.89 -9.77 -5.11
CA ASN A 92 -3.25 -9.12 -3.86
C ASN A 92 -2.01 -8.79 -3.02
N HIS A 93 -2.22 -8.10 -1.90
CA HIS A 93 -1.14 -7.69 -1.01
C HIS A 93 -0.22 -8.84 -0.54
N PHE A 94 -0.73 -10.07 -0.46
CA PHE A 94 0.06 -11.21 0.00
C PHE A 94 0.82 -11.91 -1.12
N ASN A 95 0.18 -12.13 -2.28
CA ASN A 95 0.83 -12.85 -3.37
C ASN A 95 1.80 -11.96 -4.15
N MET A 96 1.65 -10.63 -4.11
CA MET A 96 2.66 -9.71 -4.66
C MET A 96 4.00 -9.82 -3.93
N MET A 97 4.01 -10.30 -2.68
CA MET A 97 5.22 -10.54 -1.89
C MET A 97 5.84 -11.92 -2.15
N ARG A 98 5.46 -12.59 -3.24
CA ARG A 98 6.02 -13.90 -3.64
C ARG A 98 6.75 -13.77 -4.98
N GLU A 99 7.48 -14.83 -5.34
CA GLU A 99 8.05 -14.94 -6.68
C GLU A 99 6.93 -15.03 -7.73
N PRO A 100 7.12 -14.43 -8.92
CA PRO A 100 8.35 -13.78 -9.40
C PRO A 100 8.56 -12.33 -8.92
N HIS A 101 7.53 -11.65 -8.44
CA HIS A 101 7.54 -10.20 -8.18
C HIS A 101 8.66 -9.72 -7.26
N VAL A 102 8.86 -10.38 -6.11
CA VAL A 102 9.92 -9.95 -5.17
C VAL A 102 11.30 -10.02 -5.78
N ARG A 103 11.55 -11.00 -6.67
CA ARG A 103 12.86 -11.12 -7.33
C ARG A 103 13.09 -9.93 -8.27
N GLU A 104 12.09 -9.56 -9.05
CA GLU A 104 12.14 -8.40 -9.95
C GLU A 104 12.44 -7.10 -9.16
N TRP A 105 11.82 -6.90 -7.99
CA TRP A 105 12.07 -5.70 -7.18
C TRP A 105 13.46 -5.68 -6.57
N VAL A 106 14.00 -6.84 -6.16
CA VAL A 106 15.39 -6.91 -5.67
C VAL A 106 16.37 -6.53 -6.78
N ASP A 107 16.13 -6.98 -8.00
CA ASP A 107 16.98 -6.64 -9.14
C ASP A 107 16.88 -5.15 -9.49
N GLU A 108 15.68 -4.57 -9.45
CA GLU A 108 15.48 -3.11 -9.62
C GLU A 108 16.19 -2.31 -8.52
N LEU A 109 15.99 -2.68 -7.25
CA LEU A 109 16.62 -1.98 -6.13
C LEU A 109 18.15 -2.00 -6.24
N ARG A 110 18.74 -3.13 -6.64
CA ARG A 110 20.18 -3.25 -6.89
C ARG A 110 20.64 -2.32 -8.00
N ALA A 111 19.92 -2.28 -9.12
CA ALA A 111 20.32 -1.49 -10.29
C ALA A 111 20.21 0.03 -10.08
N PHE A 112 19.29 0.49 -9.22
CA PHE A 112 18.99 1.92 -9.11
C PHE A 112 19.46 2.60 -7.82
N TYR A 113 19.74 1.83 -6.76
CA TYR A 113 19.97 2.41 -5.42
C TYR A 113 21.27 1.94 -4.74
N PHE A 114 21.98 0.96 -5.29
CA PHE A 114 23.18 0.38 -4.66
C PHE A 114 24.47 0.45 -5.50
N ASP A 115 24.52 1.36 -6.47
CA ASP A 115 25.78 1.75 -7.14
C ASP A 115 26.64 2.68 -6.27
#